data_AF-A0A2I0D8V7-F1
#
_entry.id   AF-A0A2I0D8V7-F1
#
_cell.length_a   1.000
_cell.length_b   1.000
_cell.length_c   1.000
_cell.angle_alpha   90.00
_cell.angle_beta   90.00
_cell.angle_gamma   90.00
#
_symmetry.space_group_name_H-M   'P 1'
#
loop_
_entity.id
_entity.type
_entity.pdbx_description
1 polymer ?
#
loop_
_entity_poly.entity_id
_entity_poly.type
_entity_poly.pdbx_seq_one_letter_code
_entity_poly.pdbx_strand_id
1 'polypeptide(L)'
;MTKIICSIIALLSFQLAIAQGSKIKVEMVASNWNVSQETTFEKFDNRETLVLNSGRVTVKNQKIINGTIEVDVYANSIRSFAGITFRKQNNNMEEVYMRMHKSNQVDAVQYTPIFNNESNWQLFRENQARVSFKKTGWNSLRIEVNKQSAEVFVNDEKVMTIDKLITEQNTGEIGLFALFSNRFSNFRFTAKEAVERAKKDSSVSVDPAIITKWEITKSKSYKAEEIYFENFLKEEYITVETEASGLLPISKYIKKSSSGNFEQNEEDYIVASTMVQADRDETKLFSFDYSDRIIVYLNGKAVFKGNNAFRTKGVQYMGHININTNKLYLPLEKGANKIHCVVMDKANGWGLIAKIE
;
A
#
# COMPACT_ATOMS: atom_id res chain seq x y z
N MET A 1 18.19 -70.86 -21.45
CA MET A 1 16.80 -71.10 -21.92
C MET A 1 15.89 -70.97 -20.71
N THR A 2 15.66 -69.76 -20.20
CA THR A 2 14.59 -68.82 -20.59
C THR A 2 13.20 -69.41 -20.35
N LYS A 3 12.49 -68.96 -19.29
CA LYS A 3 11.09 -68.49 -19.34
C LYS A 3 10.51 -68.14 -17.95
N ILE A 4 10.10 -66.87 -17.84
CA ILE A 4 8.83 -66.37 -17.28
C ILE A 4 8.63 -66.47 -15.76
N ILE A 5 8.88 -65.34 -15.08
CA ILE A 5 8.00 -64.86 -14.01
C ILE A 5 7.58 -63.44 -14.40
N CYS A 6 6.32 -63.32 -14.82
CA CYS A 6 5.65 -62.07 -15.13
C CYS A 6 5.10 -61.43 -13.86
N SER A 7 5.35 -60.13 -13.74
CA SER A 7 4.38 -59.08 -13.38
C SER A 7 3.62 -59.18 -12.05
N ILE A 8 3.89 -58.23 -11.16
CA ILE A 8 2.97 -57.14 -10.75
C ILE A 8 3.79 -56.19 -9.86
N ILE A 9 4.32 -55.13 -10.45
CA ILE A 9 4.65 -53.90 -9.72
C ILE A 9 3.69 -52.87 -10.29
N ALA A 10 2.59 -52.66 -9.58
CA ALA A 10 1.64 -51.60 -9.90
C ALA A 10 2.34 -50.25 -9.67
N LEU A 11 2.73 -49.61 -10.77
CA LEU A 11 3.12 -48.20 -10.81
C LEU A 11 1.88 -47.37 -10.41
N LEU A 12 1.78 -47.03 -9.13
CA LEU A 12 0.96 -45.91 -8.66
C LEU A 12 1.76 -44.62 -8.87
N SER A 13 1.99 -44.27 -10.13
CA SER A 13 2.41 -42.92 -10.51
C SER A 13 1.18 -42.01 -10.39
N PHE A 14 0.98 -41.45 -9.20
CA PHE A 14 0.10 -40.31 -9.01
C PHE A 14 0.65 -39.15 -9.86
N GLN A 15 0.13 -38.99 -11.07
CA GLN A 15 0.24 -37.73 -11.79
C GLN A 15 -0.62 -36.72 -11.03
N LEU A 16 -0.02 -36.01 -10.08
CA LEU A 16 -0.51 -34.72 -9.65
C LEU A 16 -0.33 -33.76 -10.84
N ALA A 17 -1.27 -33.82 -11.78
CA ALA A 17 -1.46 -32.75 -12.73
C ALA A 17 -1.95 -31.54 -11.92
N ILE A 18 -1.01 -30.72 -11.45
CA ILE A 18 -1.35 -29.38 -10.98
C ILE A 18 -1.97 -28.69 -12.20
N ALA A 19 -3.28 -28.45 -12.14
CA ALA A 19 -3.98 -27.66 -13.14
C ALA A 19 -3.38 -26.25 -13.12
N GLN A 20 -2.37 -26.02 -13.96
CA GLN A 20 -1.88 -24.67 -14.24
C GLN A 20 -2.99 -23.99 -15.04
N GLY A 21 -3.57 -22.91 -14.51
CA GLY A 21 -4.56 -22.16 -15.26
C GLY A 21 -4.00 -21.73 -16.62
N SER A 22 -4.88 -21.60 -17.60
CA SER A 22 -4.46 -21.14 -18.93
C SER A 22 -3.93 -19.70 -18.84
N LYS A 23 -2.78 -19.45 -19.46
CA LYS A 23 -2.24 -18.09 -19.60
C LYS A 23 -3.11 -17.29 -20.56
N ILE A 24 -3.72 -16.21 -20.05
CA ILE A 24 -4.55 -15.31 -20.84
C ILE A 24 -3.71 -14.10 -21.23
N LYS A 25 -3.56 -13.87 -22.54
CA LYS A 25 -2.95 -12.65 -23.09
C LYS A 25 -4.06 -11.65 -23.39
N VAL A 26 -3.91 -10.41 -22.92
CA VAL A 26 -4.86 -9.33 -23.18
C VAL A 26 -4.27 -8.43 -24.26
N GLU A 27 -4.97 -8.27 -25.37
CA GLU A 27 -4.53 -7.37 -26.43
C GLU A 27 -4.64 -5.91 -25.99
N MET A 28 -3.66 -5.09 -26.39
CA MET A 28 -3.61 -3.66 -26.09
C MET A 28 -4.50 -2.89 -27.08
N VAL A 29 -5.81 -3.11 -26.99
CA VAL A 29 -6.85 -2.42 -27.78
C VAL A 29 -8.00 -1.99 -26.90
N ALA A 30 -8.63 -0.85 -27.20
CA ALA A 30 -9.64 -0.22 -26.33
C ALA A 30 -10.84 -1.12 -25.96
N SER A 31 -11.19 -2.09 -26.82
CA SER A 31 -12.28 -3.03 -26.55
C SER A 31 -12.04 -3.90 -25.30
N ASN A 32 -10.78 -4.15 -24.91
CA ASN A 32 -10.41 -5.01 -23.79
C ASN A 32 -10.21 -4.28 -22.45
N TRP A 33 -10.20 -2.93 -22.46
CA TRP A 33 -9.84 -2.13 -21.29
C TRP A 33 -10.95 -1.14 -20.91
N ASN A 34 -11.13 -0.92 -19.61
CA ASN A 34 -11.84 0.23 -19.08
C ASN A 34 -10.83 1.38 -18.97
N VAL A 35 -10.90 2.29 -19.93
CA VAL A 35 -9.91 3.35 -20.15
C VAL A 35 -10.38 4.71 -19.65
N SER A 36 -9.41 5.58 -19.37
CA SER A 36 -9.64 7.02 -19.18
C SER A 36 -9.25 7.78 -20.46
N GLN A 37 -9.51 9.09 -20.49
CA GLN A 37 -9.05 9.98 -21.57
C GLN A 37 -7.51 10.06 -21.68
N GLU A 38 -6.80 9.62 -20.64
CA GLU A 38 -5.33 9.59 -20.56
C GLU A 38 -4.71 8.37 -21.27
N THR A 39 -5.51 7.56 -21.97
CA THR A 39 -5.08 6.31 -22.59
C THR A 39 -5.09 6.41 -24.11
N THR A 40 -3.98 6.04 -24.74
CA THR A 40 -3.90 5.84 -26.19
C THR A 40 -3.38 4.45 -26.53
N PHE A 41 -3.74 3.96 -27.71
CA PHE A 41 -3.28 2.68 -28.22
C PHE A 41 -2.52 2.90 -29.52
N GLU A 42 -1.34 2.30 -29.61
CA GLU A 42 -0.46 2.49 -30.77
C GLU A 42 0.43 1.27 -31.01
N LYS A 43 0.95 1.19 -32.24
CA LYS A 43 2.06 0.28 -32.56
C LYS A 43 3.38 1.00 -32.28
N PHE A 44 4.21 0.39 -31.44
CA PHE A 44 5.53 0.90 -31.10
C PHE A 44 6.49 -0.27 -30.91
N ASP A 45 7.70 -0.16 -31.46
CA ASP A 45 8.74 -1.21 -31.37
C ASP A 45 8.23 -2.59 -31.83
N ASN A 46 7.47 -2.61 -32.94
CA ASN A 46 6.79 -3.80 -33.50
C ASN A 46 5.84 -4.52 -32.52
N ARG A 47 5.32 -3.82 -31.51
CA ARG A 47 4.35 -4.35 -30.54
C ARG A 47 3.09 -3.50 -30.51
N GLU A 48 1.96 -4.12 -30.18
CA GLU A 48 0.75 -3.41 -29.76
C GLU A 48 0.98 -2.87 -28.35
N THR A 49 0.69 -1.59 -28.15
CA THR A 49 1.00 -0.90 -26.90
C THR A 49 -0.14 -0.04 -26.41
N LEU A 50 -0.26 0.02 -25.09
CA LEU A 50 -1.12 0.96 -24.37
C LEU A 50 -0.19 2.02 -23.77
N VAL A 51 -0.38 3.28 -24.15
CA VAL A 51 0.28 4.42 -23.52
C VAL A 51 -0.69 5.04 -22.53
N LEU A 52 -0.27 5.17 -21.27
CA LEU A 52 -1.07 5.74 -20.20
C LEU A 52 -0.34 6.96 -19.63
N ASN A 53 -0.91 8.14 -19.81
CA ASN A 53 -0.34 9.40 -19.35
C ASN A 53 -0.43 9.56 -17.83
N SER A 54 -1.58 9.23 -17.27
CA SER A 54 -1.84 9.32 -15.84
C SER A 54 -3.05 8.46 -15.45
N GLY A 55 -3.04 7.97 -14.21
CA GLY A 55 -4.17 7.28 -13.60
C GLY A 55 -4.09 5.77 -13.74
N ARG A 56 -5.26 5.12 -13.73
CA ARG A 56 -5.40 3.66 -13.69
C ARG A 56 -6.42 3.19 -14.70
N VAL A 57 -6.15 2.05 -15.33
CA VAL A 57 -7.07 1.36 -16.25
C VAL A 57 -7.21 -0.09 -15.82
N THR A 58 -8.37 -0.70 -16.07
CA THR A 58 -8.61 -2.11 -15.72
C THR A 58 -8.92 -2.94 -16.95
N VAL A 59 -8.62 -4.23 -16.90
CA VAL A 59 -9.04 -5.17 -17.94
C VAL A 59 -10.52 -5.47 -17.77
N LYS A 60 -11.30 -5.35 -18.85
CA LYS A 60 -12.75 -5.59 -18.83
C LYS A 60 -13.06 -7.02 -18.42
N ASN A 61 -13.98 -7.16 -17.46
CA ASN A 61 -14.54 -8.44 -17.03
C ASN A 61 -13.50 -9.46 -16.53
N GLN A 62 -12.33 -9.00 -16.07
CA GLN A 62 -11.28 -9.88 -15.53
C GLN A 62 -11.03 -9.58 -14.05
N LYS A 63 -10.95 -10.64 -13.25
CA LYS A 63 -10.59 -10.59 -11.83
C LYS A 63 -9.60 -11.71 -11.51
N ILE A 64 -8.83 -11.53 -10.45
CA ILE A 64 -7.89 -12.56 -9.96
C ILE A 64 -8.04 -12.76 -8.46
N ILE A 65 -7.97 -14.03 -8.04
CA ILE A 65 -7.82 -14.43 -6.63
C ILE A 65 -6.34 -14.65 -6.36
N ASN A 66 -5.79 -15.74 -6.90
CA ASN A 66 -4.36 -16.08 -6.87
C ASN A 66 -3.87 -16.29 -8.31
N GLY A 67 -2.56 -16.14 -8.50
CA GLY A 67 -1.95 -16.36 -9.80
C GLY A 67 -0.86 -15.37 -10.13
N THR A 68 -0.54 -15.27 -11.41
CA THR A 68 0.53 -14.42 -11.92
C THR A 68 -0.07 -13.34 -12.80
N ILE A 69 0.37 -12.09 -12.63
CA ILE A 69 0.05 -10.94 -13.49
C ILE A 69 1.37 -10.42 -14.04
N GLU A 70 1.47 -10.21 -15.34
CA GLU A 70 2.71 -9.78 -15.97
C GLU A 70 2.45 -8.72 -17.04
N VAL A 71 3.36 -7.75 -17.16
CA VAL A 71 3.35 -6.74 -18.22
C VAL A 71 4.78 -6.36 -18.58
N ASP A 72 4.99 -5.98 -19.83
CA ASP A 72 6.25 -5.37 -20.28
C ASP A 72 6.07 -3.85 -20.29
N VAL A 73 7.01 -3.12 -19.68
CA VAL A 73 7.02 -1.66 -19.60
C VAL A 73 8.26 -1.12 -20.33
N TYR A 74 8.05 -0.14 -21.21
CA TYR A 74 9.16 0.42 -21.98
C TYR A 74 10.09 1.24 -21.08
N ALA A 75 11.40 1.08 -21.25
CA ALA A 75 12.41 1.79 -20.50
C ALA A 75 12.24 3.30 -20.62
N ASN A 76 12.16 3.99 -19.47
CA ASN A 76 11.99 5.43 -19.42
C ASN A 76 12.88 6.05 -18.34
N SER A 77 13.91 6.78 -18.76
CA SER A 77 14.81 7.52 -17.86
C SER A 77 14.25 8.88 -17.43
N ILE A 78 13.20 9.37 -18.09
CA ILE A 78 12.46 10.55 -17.66
C ILE A 78 11.56 10.14 -16.48
N ARG A 79 11.34 11.08 -15.56
CA ARG A 79 10.47 10.89 -14.39
C ARG A 79 9.13 10.32 -14.83
N SER A 80 8.90 9.07 -14.45
CA SER A 80 7.71 8.30 -14.77
C SER A 80 7.52 7.19 -13.74
N PHE A 81 6.27 6.80 -13.57
CA PHE A 81 5.81 5.74 -12.69
C PHE A 81 4.95 4.82 -13.55
N ALA A 82 5.18 3.52 -13.47
CA ALA A 82 4.47 2.54 -14.28
C ALA A 82 4.34 1.23 -13.51
N GLY A 83 3.14 0.68 -13.44
CA GLY A 83 2.87 -0.43 -12.55
C GLY A 83 1.64 -1.25 -12.90
N ILE A 84 1.41 -2.26 -12.08
CA ILE A 84 0.22 -3.12 -12.11
C ILE A 84 -0.64 -2.77 -10.89
N THR A 85 -1.95 -2.71 -11.11
CA THR A 85 -2.94 -2.72 -10.04
C THR A 85 -3.65 -4.06 -10.02
N PHE A 86 -3.98 -4.55 -8.83
CA PHE A 86 -4.62 -5.86 -8.68
C PHE A 86 -5.54 -5.90 -7.47
N ARG A 87 -6.46 -6.89 -7.50
CA ARG A 87 -7.51 -7.08 -6.50
C ARG A 87 -8.41 -5.86 -6.30
N LYS A 88 -8.53 -4.99 -7.30
CA LYS A 88 -9.37 -3.81 -7.20
C LYS A 88 -10.83 -4.19 -6.93
N GLN A 89 -11.40 -3.60 -5.90
CA GLN A 89 -12.84 -3.58 -5.64
C GLN A 89 -13.22 -2.17 -5.21
N ASN A 90 -14.29 -1.63 -5.79
CA ASN A 90 -14.68 -0.24 -5.60
C ASN A 90 -13.47 0.68 -5.89
N ASN A 91 -13.06 1.46 -4.89
CA ASN A 91 -11.94 2.39 -4.93
C ASN A 91 -10.70 1.89 -4.17
N ASN A 92 -10.67 0.62 -3.77
CA ASN A 92 -9.57 0.02 -3.01
C ASN A 92 -8.87 -1.03 -3.89
N MET A 93 -7.54 -1.03 -3.90
CA MET A 93 -6.73 -1.98 -4.68
C MET A 93 -5.30 -2.05 -4.19
N GLU A 94 -4.58 -3.07 -4.64
CA GLU A 94 -3.14 -3.20 -4.46
C GLU A 94 -2.40 -2.62 -5.67
N GLU A 95 -1.24 -2.01 -5.44
CA GLU A 95 -0.44 -1.42 -6.52
C GLU A 95 1.05 -1.70 -6.32
N VAL A 96 1.71 -2.15 -7.38
CA VAL A 96 3.18 -2.21 -7.45
C VAL A 96 3.62 -1.43 -8.68
N TYR A 97 4.54 -0.49 -8.50
CA TYR A 97 5.02 0.35 -9.57
C TYR A 97 6.54 0.49 -9.59
N MET A 98 7.07 0.74 -10.78
CA MET A 98 8.47 0.97 -11.08
C MET A 98 8.73 2.46 -11.32
N ARG A 99 9.84 2.96 -10.79
CA ARG A 99 10.39 4.30 -11.03
C ARG A 99 11.70 4.14 -11.82
N MET A 100 11.60 3.91 -13.13
CA MET A 100 12.77 3.59 -13.96
C MET A 100 13.83 4.70 -13.97
N HIS A 101 13.43 5.97 -13.88
CA HIS A 101 14.30 7.13 -13.65
C HIS A 101 15.10 7.10 -12.34
N LYS A 102 14.70 6.25 -11.38
CA LYS A 102 15.40 5.97 -10.12
C LYS A 102 16.14 4.62 -10.12
N SER A 103 16.52 4.11 -11.29
CA SER A 103 17.32 2.89 -11.40
C SER A 103 18.49 2.87 -10.40
N ASN A 104 18.68 1.75 -9.70
CA ASN A 104 19.65 1.52 -8.62
C ASN A 104 19.43 2.31 -7.31
N GLN A 105 18.35 3.08 -7.17
CA GLN A 105 17.96 3.68 -5.88
C GLN A 105 17.12 2.72 -5.04
N VAL A 106 17.11 2.90 -3.73
CA VAL A 106 16.40 2.01 -2.78
C VAL A 106 14.88 1.96 -3.00
N ASP A 107 14.32 3.00 -3.62
CA ASP A 107 12.90 3.17 -3.87
C ASP A 107 12.52 2.97 -5.35
N ALA A 108 13.38 2.31 -6.14
CA ALA A 108 13.21 2.06 -7.57
C ALA A 108 11.93 1.27 -7.90
N VAL A 109 11.51 0.35 -7.03
CA VAL A 109 10.20 -0.34 -7.06
C VAL A 109 9.52 -0.16 -5.72
N GLN A 110 8.21 0.04 -5.72
CA GLN A 110 7.44 0.15 -4.48
C GLN A 110 6.09 -0.56 -4.61
N TYR A 111 5.69 -1.21 -3.51
CA TYR A 111 4.33 -1.65 -3.26
C TYR A 111 3.61 -0.65 -2.33
N THR A 112 2.33 -0.41 -2.60
CA THR A 112 1.47 0.39 -1.72
C THR A 112 0.01 -0.06 -1.88
N PRO A 113 -0.79 -0.08 -0.80
CA PRO A 113 -2.22 -0.15 -0.93
C PRO A 113 -2.76 1.19 -1.44
N ILE A 114 -3.87 1.10 -2.13
CA ILE A 114 -4.72 2.22 -2.51
C ILE A 114 -6.02 2.09 -1.74
N PHE A 115 -6.38 3.12 -1.00
CA PHE A 115 -7.66 3.21 -0.30
C PHE A 115 -8.40 4.43 -0.81
N ASN A 116 -9.67 4.27 -1.16
CA ASN A 116 -10.51 5.37 -1.64
C ASN A 116 -9.89 6.14 -2.83
N ASN A 117 -9.21 5.43 -3.74
CA ASN A 117 -8.42 5.94 -4.87
C ASN A 117 -7.17 6.77 -4.49
N GLU A 118 -6.81 6.82 -3.21
CA GLU A 118 -5.62 7.50 -2.70
C GLU A 118 -4.46 6.51 -2.51
N SER A 119 -3.27 6.88 -3.00
CA SER A 119 -2.04 6.11 -2.77
C SER A 119 -1.49 6.38 -1.37
N ASN A 120 -1.00 5.34 -0.70
CA ASN A 120 -0.54 5.40 0.70
C ASN A 120 0.98 5.21 0.84
N TRP A 121 1.74 5.50 -0.21
CA TRP A 121 3.15 5.11 -0.32
C TRP A 121 4.05 5.70 0.78
N GLN A 122 3.68 6.79 1.44
CA GLN A 122 4.44 7.35 2.57
C GLN A 122 4.45 6.43 3.80
N LEU A 123 3.39 5.64 3.96
CA LEU A 123 3.18 4.80 5.15
C LEU A 123 3.87 3.44 5.05
N PHE A 124 4.24 3.00 3.85
CA PHE A 124 4.75 1.65 3.56
C PHE A 124 6.16 1.70 2.95
N ARG A 125 7.09 2.37 3.65
CA ARG A 125 8.48 2.53 3.20
C ARG A 125 9.24 1.20 3.16
N GLU A 126 8.90 0.27 4.04
CA GLU A 126 9.47 -1.07 4.12
C GLU A 126 9.23 -1.89 2.85
N ASN A 127 8.20 -1.53 2.07
CA ASN A 127 7.85 -2.21 0.83
C ASN A 127 8.47 -1.53 -0.40
N GLN A 128 9.78 -1.30 -0.34
CA GLN A 128 10.60 -0.72 -1.40
C GLN A 128 11.74 -1.66 -1.80
N ALA A 129 12.12 -1.63 -3.07
CA ALA A 129 13.22 -2.44 -3.57
C ALA A 129 14.17 -1.64 -4.47
N ARG A 130 15.47 -1.90 -4.29
CA ARG A 130 16.53 -1.44 -5.19
C ARG A 130 16.57 -2.34 -6.42
N VAL A 131 16.37 -1.76 -7.59
CA VAL A 131 16.34 -2.50 -8.87
C VAL A 131 17.12 -1.73 -9.93
N SER A 132 17.90 -2.46 -10.73
CA SER A 132 18.52 -1.94 -11.94
C SER A 132 17.61 -2.21 -13.13
N PHE A 133 17.23 -1.17 -13.86
CA PHE A 133 16.40 -1.29 -15.06
C PHE A 133 17.25 -1.23 -16.33
N LYS A 134 16.78 -1.90 -17.38
CA LYS A 134 17.28 -1.67 -18.74
C LYS A 134 17.04 -0.21 -19.11
N LYS A 135 18.04 0.42 -19.73
CA LYS A 135 17.98 1.81 -20.20
C LYS A 135 17.25 1.98 -21.53
N THR A 136 17.14 0.90 -22.31
CA THR A 136 16.46 0.84 -23.61
C THR A 136 15.67 -0.46 -23.72
N GLY A 137 14.64 -0.48 -24.57
CA GLY A 137 13.79 -1.65 -24.74
C GLY A 137 12.83 -1.88 -23.56
N TRP A 138 12.46 -3.13 -23.32
CA TRP A 138 11.38 -3.49 -22.41
C TRP A 138 11.88 -4.12 -21.10
N ASN A 139 11.41 -3.60 -19.97
CA ASN A 139 11.53 -4.21 -18.66
C ASN A 139 10.26 -5.03 -18.36
N SER A 140 10.39 -6.26 -17.88
CA SER A 140 9.21 -7.03 -17.44
C SER A 140 8.90 -6.75 -15.97
N LEU A 141 7.62 -6.59 -15.65
CA LEU A 141 7.10 -6.57 -14.29
C LEU A 141 6.15 -7.75 -14.13
N ARG A 142 6.40 -8.61 -13.13
CA ARG A 142 5.56 -9.76 -12.80
C ARG A 142 5.24 -9.76 -11.32
N ILE A 143 3.97 -9.98 -10.99
CA ILE A 143 3.47 -10.12 -9.61
C ILE A 143 2.85 -11.51 -9.48
N GLU A 144 3.32 -12.27 -8.51
CA GLU A 144 2.74 -13.56 -8.14
C GLU A 144 1.98 -13.41 -6.83
N VAL A 145 0.66 -13.55 -6.90
CA VAL A 145 -0.27 -13.40 -5.77
C VAL A 145 -0.65 -14.78 -5.25
N ASN A 146 -0.48 -14.99 -3.94
CA ASN A 146 -0.85 -16.22 -3.25
C ASN A 146 -1.46 -15.90 -1.89
N LYS A 147 -2.77 -16.15 -1.73
CA LYS A 147 -3.57 -15.77 -0.56
C LYS A 147 -3.35 -14.30 -0.23
N GLN A 148 -2.93 -13.95 0.97
CA GLN A 148 -2.65 -12.56 1.36
C GLN A 148 -1.18 -12.16 1.16
N SER A 149 -0.41 -12.89 0.36
CA SER A 149 1.00 -12.56 0.08
C SER A 149 1.23 -12.34 -1.41
N ALA A 150 2.29 -11.63 -1.75
CA ALA A 150 2.74 -11.47 -3.13
C ALA A 150 4.27 -11.48 -3.26
N GLU A 151 4.76 -11.93 -4.41
CA GLU A 151 6.16 -11.77 -4.80
C GLU A 151 6.24 -10.94 -6.08
N VAL A 152 7.16 -9.99 -6.10
CA VAL A 152 7.38 -9.08 -7.24
C VAL A 152 8.67 -9.45 -7.92
N PHE A 153 8.61 -9.53 -9.24
CA PHE A 153 9.73 -9.82 -10.11
C PHE A 153 9.90 -8.71 -11.14
N VAL A 154 11.14 -8.31 -11.38
CA VAL A 154 11.50 -7.39 -12.46
C VAL A 154 12.60 -8.04 -13.29
N ASN A 155 12.40 -8.11 -14.62
CA ASN A 155 13.34 -8.79 -15.52
C ASN A 155 13.66 -10.22 -15.06
N ASP A 156 12.64 -10.93 -14.59
CA ASP A 156 12.67 -12.30 -14.05
C ASP A 156 13.44 -12.50 -12.73
N GLU A 157 14.02 -11.44 -12.17
CA GLU A 157 14.61 -11.46 -10.83
C GLU A 157 13.57 -11.13 -9.77
N LYS A 158 13.52 -11.89 -8.67
CA LYS A 158 12.66 -11.57 -7.52
C LYS A 158 13.25 -10.37 -6.76
N VAL A 159 12.49 -9.29 -6.68
CA VAL A 159 12.95 -8.02 -6.07
C VAL A 159 12.26 -7.69 -4.76
N MET A 160 11.08 -8.26 -4.49
CA MET A 160 10.30 -7.97 -3.27
C MET A 160 9.42 -9.15 -2.89
N THR A 161 9.28 -9.37 -1.59
CA THR A 161 8.26 -10.26 -1.00
C THR A 161 7.37 -9.41 -0.10
N ILE A 162 6.07 -9.47 -0.35
CA ILE A 162 5.03 -8.81 0.43
C ILE A 162 4.35 -9.91 1.25
N ASP A 163 4.65 -9.96 2.54
CA ASP A 163 4.18 -11.04 3.42
C ASP A 163 2.66 -10.92 3.69
N LYS A 164 2.13 -9.69 3.77
CA LYS A 164 0.71 -9.38 3.92
C LYS A 164 0.29 -8.23 3.00
N LEU A 165 -0.68 -8.49 2.13
CA LEU A 165 -1.39 -7.51 1.32
C LEU A 165 -2.34 -6.71 2.22
N ILE A 166 -2.26 -5.39 2.14
CA ILE A 166 -2.80 -4.48 3.15
C ILE A 166 -4.29 -4.18 2.94
N THR A 167 -4.83 -4.28 1.71
CA THR A 167 -6.27 -4.08 1.50
C THR A 167 -7.12 -5.25 2.00
N GLU A 168 -6.49 -6.40 2.27
CA GLU A 168 -7.12 -7.66 2.73
C GLU A 168 -8.16 -8.22 1.74
N GLN A 169 -8.22 -7.67 0.54
CA GLN A 169 -9.06 -8.17 -0.54
C GLN A 169 -8.56 -9.54 -0.98
N ASN A 170 -9.48 -10.50 -1.17
CA ASN A 170 -9.13 -11.84 -1.65
C ASN A 170 -9.24 -11.98 -3.17
N THR A 171 -9.95 -11.07 -3.83
CA THR A 171 -10.20 -11.08 -5.27
C THR A 171 -10.39 -9.67 -5.79
N GLY A 172 -10.30 -9.44 -7.08
CA GLY A 172 -10.71 -8.18 -7.69
C GLY A 172 -10.10 -7.95 -9.05
N GLU A 173 -10.42 -6.79 -9.63
CA GLU A 173 -10.00 -6.43 -10.98
C GLU A 173 -8.47 -6.25 -11.06
N ILE A 174 -7.94 -6.49 -12.25
CA ILE A 174 -6.52 -6.30 -12.59
C ILE A 174 -6.37 -5.17 -13.60
N GLY A 175 -5.24 -4.48 -13.55
CA GLY A 175 -5.07 -3.28 -14.33
C GLY A 175 -3.64 -2.75 -14.36
N LEU A 176 -3.52 -1.55 -14.91
CA LEU A 176 -2.28 -0.81 -15.04
C LEU A 176 -2.40 0.55 -14.35
N PHE A 177 -1.27 1.04 -13.88
CA PHE A 177 -1.12 2.37 -13.31
C PHE A 177 0.02 3.11 -14.01
N ALA A 178 -0.17 4.40 -14.27
CA ALA A 178 0.94 5.29 -14.62
C ALA A 178 0.79 6.68 -14.00
N LEU A 179 1.92 7.35 -13.83
CA LEU A 179 2.02 8.78 -13.56
C LEU A 179 3.22 9.32 -14.34
N PHE A 180 3.02 10.44 -15.04
CA PHE A 180 3.99 11.01 -16.00
C PHE A 180 4.34 10.04 -17.14
N SER A 181 3.31 9.65 -17.89
CA SER A 181 3.32 8.89 -19.15
C SER A 181 4.29 7.70 -19.28
N ASN A 182 3.73 6.52 -19.48
CA ASN A 182 4.53 5.35 -19.83
C ASN A 182 3.79 4.41 -20.78
N ARG A 183 4.55 3.49 -21.38
CA ARG A 183 4.08 2.56 -22.40
C ARG A 183 4.16 1.13 -21.92
N PHE A 184 3.07 0.40 -22.12
CA PHE A 184 2.88 -0.97 -21.71
C PHE A 184 2.64 -1.87 -22.93
N SER A 185 3.10 -3.11 -22.86
CA SER A 185 2.80 -4.14 -23.85
C SER A 185 2.73 -5.51 -23.19
N ASN A 186 2.24 -6.51 -23.94
CA ASN A 186 2.31 -7.92 -23.56
C ASN A 186 1.72 -8.23 -22.17
N PHE A 187 0.59 -7.58 -21.84
CA PHE A 187 -0.14 -7.84 -20.60
C PHE A 187 -0.73 -9.24 -20.63
N ARG A 188 -0.52 -9.98 -19.55
CA ARG A 188 -0.99 -11.35 -19.41
C ARG A 188 -1.23 -11.67 -17.95
N PHE A 189 -2.13 -12.61 -17.72
CA PHE A 189 -2.34 -13.14 -16.38
C PHE A 189 -2.66 -14.63 -16.44
N THR A 190 -2.48 -15.31 -15.32
CA THR A 190 -2.70 -16.74 -15.19
C THR A 190 -3.25 -17.00 -13.80
N ALA A 191 -4.51 -17.40 -13.70
CA ALA A 191 -5.08 -17.84 -12.43
C ALA A 191 -4.40 -19.14 -11.99
N LYS A 192 -4.10 -19.27 -10.70
CA LYS A 192 -3.50 -20.48 -10.12
C LYS A 192 -4.23 -20.83 -8.84
N GLU A 193 -4.22 -22.11 -8.49
CA GLU A 193 -4.61 -22.53 -7.14
C GLU A 193 -3.64 -21.96 -6.11
N ALA A 194 -4.15 -21.73 -4.90
CA ALA A 194 -3.30 -21.29 -3.80
C ALA A 194 -2.30 -22.40 -3.44
N VAL A 195 -1.05 -22.02 -3.25
CA VAL A 195 -0.01 -22.94 -2.76
C VAL A 195 0.17 -22.71 -1.27
N GLU A 196 0.10 -23.77 -0.48
CA GLU A 196 0.48 -23.71 0.92
C GLU A 196 1.97 -23.40 1.01
N ARG A 197 2.30 -22.27 1.64
CA ARG A 197 3.67 -21.90 1.98
C ARG A 197 3.90 -22.31 3.42
N ALA A 198 5.09 -22.81 3.73
CA ALA A 198 5.51 -22.97 5.12
C ALA A 198 5.27 -21.64 5.84
N LYS A 199 4.53 -21.67 6.95
CA LYS A 199 4.36 -20.48 7.78
C LYS A 199 5.75 -20.02 8.17
N LYS A 200 6.16 -18.87 7.65
CA LYS A 200 7.31 -18.18 8.20
C LYS A 200 6.89 -17.79 9.62
N ASP A 201 7.62 -18.21 10.64
CA ASP A 201 7.46 -17.68 11.99
C ASP A 201 7.88 -16.21 11.95
N SER A 202 6.99 -15.35 11.45
CA SER A 202 7.07 -13.92 11.63
C SER A 202 6.49 -13.61 13.00
N SER A 203 7.15 -14.10 14.06
CA SER A 203 6.96 -13.58 15.40
C SER A 203 7.63 -12.21 15.43
N VAL A 204 7.06 -11.22 14.74
CA VAL A 204 7.38 -9.83 15.08
C VAL A 204 6.92 -9.69 16.51
N SER A 205 7.87 -9.57 17.45
CA SER A 205 7.54 -9.31 18.84
C SER A 205 6.79 -7.97 18.83
N VAL A 206 5.47 -8.02 19.03
CA VAL A 206 4.67 -6.81 19.13
C VAL A 206 5.09 -6.14 20.42
N ASP A 207 5.74 -4.98 20.31
CA ASP A 207 6.08 -4.15 21.46
C ASP A 207 4.77 -3.83 22.20
N PRO A 208 4.57 -4.32 23.45
CA PRO A 208 3.31 -4.17 24.16
C PRO A 208 3.00 -2.71 24.49
N ALA A 209 3.98 -1.80 24.36
CA ALA A 209 3.79 -0.36 24.50
C ALA A 209 3.01 0.24 23.31
N ILE A 210 2.97 -0.44 22.15
CA ILE A 210 2.28 0.05 20.95
C ILE A 210 0.78 0.16 21.20
N ILE A 211 0.23 1.32 20.85
CA ILE A 211 -1.21 1.55 20.90
C ILE A 211 -1.84 0.89 19.67
N THR A 212 -2.45 -0.26 19.86
CA THR A 212 -3.05 -1.06 18.77
C THR A 212 -4.52 -0.75 18.50
N LYS A 213 -5.19 0.00 19.39
CA LYS A 213 -6.60 0.39 19.28
C LYS A 213 -6.76 1.88 19.42
N TRP A 214 -7.53 2.46 18.51
CA TRP A 214 -7.82 3.90 18.46
C TRP A 214 -9.30 4.13 18.27
N GLU A 215 -9.80 5.21 18.85
CA GLU A 215 -11.09 5.79 18.51
C GLU A 215 -10.85 6.93 17.50
N ILE A 216 -11.49 6.90 16.33
CA ILE A 216 -11.31 7.96 15.32
C ILE A 216 -12.65 8.58 14.90
N THR A 217 -12.61 9.87 14.55
CA THR A 217 -13.77 10.60 14.00
C THR A 217 -13.89 10.43 12.48
N LYS A 218 -15.00 10.92 11.92
CA LYS A 218 -15.08 11.20 10.47
C LYS A 218 -14.10 12.31 10.08
N SER A 219 -13.74 12.36 8.80
CA SER A 219 -12.93 13.44 8.22
C SER A 219 -13.71 14.75 8.15
N LYS A 220 -12.98 15.85 8.28
CA LYS A 220 -13.46 17.21 8.05
C LYS A 220 -12.38 18.01 7.32
N SER A 221 -12.80 18.97 6.50
CA SER A 221 -11.85 19.92 5.89
C SER A 221 -11.11 20.68 6.99
N TYR A 222 -9.79 20.83 6.82
CA TYR A 222 -8.96 21.52 7.78
C TYR A 222 -8.94 23.03 7.53
N LYS A 223 -9.21 23.78 8.59
CA LYS A 223 -8.96 25.23 8.70
C LYS A 223 -8.40 25.52 10.08
N ALA A 224 -7.28 26.24 10.13
CA ALA A 224 -6.49 26.37 11.37
C ALA A 224 -7.29 27.04 12.51
N GLU A 225 -8.13 28.00 12.15
CA GLU A 225 -8.99 28.76 13.04
C GLU A 225 -10.21 27.99 13.55
N GLU A 226 -10.52 26.81 12.99
CA GLU A 226 -11.71 26.02 13.36
C GLU A 226 -11.37 24.83 14.29
N ILE A 227 -10.11 24.68 14.72
CA ILE A 227 -9.66 23.58 15.57
C ILE A 227 -9.80 23.94 17.06
N TYR A 228 -10.95 23.60 17.63
CA TYR A 228 -11.28 23.78 19.04
C TYR A 228 -11.48 22.44 19.75
N PHE A 229 -10.86 22.26 20.92
CA PHE A 229 -10.89 20.99 21.65
C PHE A 229 -12.32 20.59 22.05
N GLU A 230 -13.16 21.57 22.38
CA GLU A 230 -14.55 21.38 22.80
C GLU A 230 -15.40 20.71 21.72
N ASN A 231 -15.00 20.84 20.45
CA ASN A 231 -15.66 20.15 19.35
C ASN A 231 -15.38 18.65 19.37
N PHE A 232 -14.20 18.23 19.81
CA PHE A 232 -13.80 16.81 19.82
C PHE A 232 -14.69 15.98 20.76
N LEU A 233 -15.24 16.61 21.80
CA LEU A 233 -16.15 15.99 22.77
C LEU A 233 -17.56 15.75 22.21
N LYS A 234 -17.91 16.38 21.09
CA LYS A 234 -19.23 16.29 20.43
C LYS A 234 -19.20 15.38 19.21
N GLU A 235 -18.03 14.89 18.83
CA GLU A 235 -17.87 14.01 17.67
C GLU A 235 -18.36 12.59 17.98
N GLU A 236 -18.79 11.92 16.92
CA GLU A 236 -18.97 10.47 16.93
C GLU A 236 -17.64 9.79 16.63
N TYR A 237 -17.27 8.81 17.44
CA TYR A 237 -16.07 8.01 17.26
C TYR A 237 -16.41 6.59 16.84
N ILE A 238 -15.55 6.01 16.01
CA ILE A 238 -15.53 4.57 15.73
C ILE A 238 -14.22 3.97 16.25
N THR A 239 -14.29 2.76 16.78
CA THR A 239 -13.09 2.03 17.19
C THR A 239 -12.46 1.32 15.99
N VAL A 240 -11.16 1.47 15.83
CA VAL A 240 -10.35 0.88 14.76
C VAL A 240 -9.06 0.28 15.32
N GLU A 241 -8.45 -0.63 14.57
CA GLU A 241 -7.22 -1.32 14.96
C GLU A 241 -6.06 -0.95 14.03
N THR A 242 -4.85 -1.06 14.54
CA THR A 242 -3.63 -0.89 13.75
C THR A 242 -3.34 -2.13 12.91
N GLU A 243 -2.51 -1.97 11.88
CA GLU A 243 -1.80 -3.11 11.30
C GLU A 243 -0.84 -3.72 12.33
N ALA A 244 -0.33 -4.93 12.05
CA ALA A 244 0.57 -5.64 12.97
C ALA A 244 1.87 -4.88 13.30
N SER A 245 2.25 -3.90 12.47
CA SER A 245 3.37 -3.00 12.70
C SER A 245 3.10 -1.90 13.74
N GLY A 246 1.86 -1.75 14.20
CA GLY A 246 1.41 -0.62 15.05
C GLY A 246 0.95 0.60 14.25
N LEU A 247 1.11 0.60 12.92
CA LEU A 247 0.59 1.66 12.06
C LEU A 247 -0.93 1.66 12.07
N LEU A 248 -1.56 2.79 12.34
CA LEU A 248 -2.96 3.07 12.04
C LEU A 248 -3.07 3.67 10.62
N PRO A 249 -3.49 2.91 9.59
CA PRO A 249 -3.75 3.45 8.26
C PRO A 249 -5.12 4.12 8.24
N ILE A 250 -5.21 5.39 8.63
CA ILE A 250 -6.48 6.16 8.69
C ILE A 250 -7.24 6.08 7.35
N SER A 251 -6.52 6.15 6.22
CA SER A 251 -7.13 6.04 4.87
C SER A 251 -7.90 4.74 4.62
N LYS A 252 -7.63 3.65 5.36
CA LYS A 252 -8.37 2.38 5.30
C LYS A 252 -9.81 2.54 5.79
N TYR A 253 -10.02 3.44 6.76
CA TYR A 253 -11.29 3.62 7.47
C TYR A 253 -12.02 4.89 7.04
N ILE A 254 -11.28 5.95 6.74
CA ILE A 254 -11.82 7.28 6.48
C ILE A 254 -11.45 7.74 5.07
N LYS A 255 -12.45 8.25 4.36
CA LYS A 255 -12.27 8.88 3.05
C LYS A 255 -12.09 10.39 3.21
N LYS A 256 -11.08 10.95 2.55
CA LYS A 256 -10.88 12.41 2.43
C LYS A 256 -11.90 13.04 1.47
N SER A 257 -12.13 14.33 1.64
CA SER A 257 -12.89 15.22 0.75
C SER A 257 -12.37 15.15 -0.69
N SER A 258 -11.05 15.07 -0.85
CA SER A 258 -10.34 14.96 -2.12
C SER A 258 -9.21 13.91 -2.08
N SER A 259 -8.85 13.40 -3.26
CA SER A 259 -7.82 12.37 -3.44
C SER A 259 -7.15 12.54 -4.80
N GLY A 260 -5.90 12.11 -4.93
CA GLY A 260 -5.16 12.14 -6.20
C GLY A 260 -3.98 13.11 -6.18
N ASN A 261 -4.05 14.18 -6.96
CA ASN A 261 -2.91 15.07 -7.14
C ASN A 261 -2.66 15.93 -5.90
N PHE A 262 -1.50 15.75 -5.27
CA PHE A 262 -1.06 16.50 -4.09
C PHE A 262 -1.23 18.02 -4.22
N GLU A 263 -1.00 18.61 -5.38
CA GLU A 263 -1.11 20.07 -5.56
C GLU A 263 -2.57 20.55 -5.58
N GLN A 264 -3.51 19.68 -5.94
CA GLN A 264 -4.94 19.99 -6.09
C GLN A 264 -5.80 19.54 -4.91
N ASN A 265 -5.29 18.65 -4.07
CA ASN A 265 -6.04 18.17 -2.91
C ASN A 265 -6.18 19.26 -1.84
N GLU A 266 -7.32 19.23 -1.17
CA GLU A 266 -7.55 19.93 0.09
C GLU A 266 -6.92 19.16 1.26
N GLU A 267 -6.62 19.85 2.35
CA GLU A 267 -6.16 19.23 3.59
C GLU A 267 -7.40 18.89 4.44
N ASP A 268 -7.48 17.65 4.89
CA ASP A 268 -8.50 17.18 5.81
C ASP A 268 -7.86 16.83 7.15
N TYR A 269 -8.67 16.76 8.21
CA TYR A 269 -8.26 16.23 9.51
C TYR A 269 -9.26 15.21 10.09
N ILE A 270 -8.76 14.38 10.99
CA ILE A 270 -9.53 13.55 11.93
C ILE A 270 -8.98 13.77 13.33
N VAL A 271 -9.75 13.37 14.33
CA VAL A 271 -9.25 13.22 15.69
C VAL A 271 -9.14 11.72 15.99
N ALA A 272 -7.93 11.25 16.26
CA ALA A 272 -7.66 9.93 16.81
C ALA A 272 -7.47 10.06 18.32
N SER A 273 -8.10 9.19 19.11
CA SER A 273 -8.00 9.24 20.56
C SER A 273 -7.79 7.87 21.18
N THR A 274 -7.16 7.87 22.34
CA THR A 274 -6.93 6.67 23.15
C THR A 274 -6.90 7.03 24.64
N MET A 275 -7.17 6.05 25.49
CA MET A 275 -7.18 6.18 26.94
C MET A 275 -5.97 5.47 27.55
N VAL A 276 -5.34 6.13 28.52
CA VAL A 276 -4.16 5.64 29.22
C VAL A 276 -4.46 5.64 30.72
N GLN A 277 -4.37 4.48 31.34
CA GLN A 277 -4.53 4.35 32.78
C GLN A 277 -3.17 4.55 33.47
N ALA A 278 -3.16 5.34 34.54
CA ALA A 278 -2.01 5.54 35.42
C ALA A 278 -2.42 5.26 36.88
N ASP A 279 -1.60 4.52 37.61
CA ASP A 279 -1.90 4.13 39.00
C ASP A 279 -1.58 5.25 40.01
N ARG A 280 -0.77 6.22 39.57
CA ARG A 280 -0.33 7.40 40.30
C ARG A 280 -0.04 8.52 39.31
N ASP A 281 0.17 9.72 39.82
CA ASP A 281 0.73 10.79 39.01
C ASP A 281 2.13 10.38 38.56
N GLU A 282 2.35 10.30 37.25
CA GLU A 282 3.60 9.83 36.68
C GLU A 282 3.86 10.45 35.30
N THR A 283 5.12 10.44 34.88
CA THR A 283 5.48 10.87 33.52
C THR A 283 5.79 9.64 32.69
N LYS A 284 5.07 9.47 31.57
CA LYS A 284 5.35 8.42 30.59
C LYS A 284 5.89 9.01 29.30
N LEU A 285 6.72 8.23 28.60
CA LEU A 285 7.24 8.62 27.30
C LEU A 285 6.24 8.21 26.21
N PHE A 286 5.76 9.21 25.47
CA PHE A 286 4.94 9.01 24.27
C PHE A 286 5.83 9.12 23.04
N SER A 287 6.12 7.99 22.42
CA SER A 287 6.87 7.90 21.15
C SER A 287 5.86 7.77 20.01
N PHE A 288 5.96 8.60 18.98
CA PHE A 288 4.95 8.66 17.92
C PHE A 288 5.45 9.26 16.61
N ASP A 289 4.68 9.05 15.55
CA ASP A 289 4.84 9.74 14.26
C ASP A 289 3.54 9.75 13.48
N TYR A 290 3.44 10.60 12.47
CA TYR A 290 2.18 10.97 11.83
C TYR A 290 2.37 11.39 10.38
N SER A 291 1.31 11.23 9.58
CA SER A 291 1.25 11.86 8.26
C SER A 291 1.07 13.36 8.37
N ASP A 292 1.71 14.08 7.45
CA ASP A 292 1.62 15.52 7.21
C ASP A 292 1.66 16.43 8.44
N ARG A 293 0.60 16.58 9.23
CA ARG A 293 0.62 17.46 10.40
C ARG A 293 -0.15 16.86 11.58
N ILE A 294 0.22 17.26 12.79
CA ILE A 294 -0.45 16.80 14.01
C ILE A 294 -0.58 17.92 15.05
N ILE A 295 -1.64 17.82 15.86
CA ILE A 295 -1.71 18.45 17.18
C ILE A 295 -2.03 17.36 18.21
N VAL A 296 -1.23 17.26 19.27
CA VAL A 296 -1.47 16.31 20.36
C VAL A 296 -2.01 17.07 21.57
N TYR A 297 -3.08 16.53 22.14
CA TYR A 297 -3.71 17.00 23.37
C TYR A 297 -3.63 15.91 24.44
N LEU A 298 -3.32 16.30 25.67
CA LEU A 298 -3.46 15.47 26.87
C LEU A 298 -4.52 16.11 27.77
N ASN A 299 -5.57 15.36 28.11
CA ASN A 299 -6.67 15.83 28.97
C ASN A 299 -7.23 17.21 28.56
N GLY A 300 -7.35 17.44 27.24
CA GLY A 300 -7.87 18.69 26.67
C GLY A 300 -6.87 19.82 26.49
N LYS A 301 -5.63 19.67 26.96
CA LYS A 301 -4.57 20.66 26.78
C LYS A 301 -3.66 20.28 25.62
N ALA A 302 -3.47 21.19 24.65
CA ALA A 302 -2.48 20.99 23.58
C ALA A 302 -1.07 20.95 24.17
N VAL A 303 -0.33 19.89 23.85
CA VAL A 303 1.03 19.62 24.35
C VAL A 303 2.08 19.53 23.24
N PHE A 304 1.66 19.35 21.98
CA PHE A 304 2.57 19.29 20.84
C PHE A 304 1.87 19.72 19.54
N LYS A 305 2.64 20.35 18.64
CA LYS A 305 2.27 20.59 17.24
C LYS A 305 3.45 20.22 16.36
N GLY A 306 3.18 19.58 15.23
CA GLY A 306 4.25 19.16 14.33
C GLY A 306 3.84 19.13 12.86
N ASN A 307 4.84 19.16 11.98
CA ASN A 307 4.69 19.15 10.53
C ASN A 307 5.76 18.21 9.90
N ASN A 308 5.26 17.10 9.35
CA ASN A 308 5.97 16.06 8.62
C ASN A 308 5.59 16.03 7.12
N ALA A 309 4.95 17.10 6.60
CA ALA A 309 4.36 17.07 5.28
C ALA A 309 5.34 16.84 4.13
N PHE A 310 4.86 16.19 3.07
CA PHE A 310 5.63 15.99 1.85
C PHE A 310 6.24 17.32 1.36
N ARG A 311 7.54 17.32 1.11
CA ARG A 311 8.36 18.48 0.71
C ARG A 311 8.48 19.63 1.72
N THR A 312 7.94 19.51 2.94
CA THR A 312 8.01 20.58 3.96
C THR A 312 9.45 20.94 4.35
N LYS A 313 10.40 19.99 4.23
CA LYS A 313 11.84 20.18 4.48
C LYS A 313 12.69 20.19 3.19
N GLY A 314 12.08 20.49 2.05
CA GLY A 314 12.73 20.52 0.73
C GLY A 314 12.22 19.44 -0.24
N VAL A 315 12.52 19.60 -1.53
CA VAL A 315 11.87 18.84 -2.64
C VAL A 315 12.03 17.31 -2.60
N GLN A 316 13.01 16.81 -1.84
CA GLN A 316 13.26 15.37 -1.65
C GLN A 316 12.65 14.82 -0.35
N TYR A 317 12.12 15.66 0.53
CA TYR A 317 11.55 15.22 1.79
C TYR A 317 10.25 14.44 1.57
N MET A 318 10.26 13.17 1.95
CA MET A 318 9.17 12.25 1.65
C MET A 318 8.09 12.19 2.73
N GLY A 319 8.35 12.64 3.96
CA GLY A 319 7.37 12.54 5.05
C GLY A 319 7.06 11.10 5.50
N HIS A 320 8.03 10.18 5.36
CA HIS A 320 7.87 8.83 5.90
C HIS A 320 7.70 8.85 7.42
N ILE A 321 6.93 7.91 7.94
CA ILE A 321 6.70 7.73 9.37
C ILE A 321 7.62 6.67 9.99
N ASN A 322 8.02 6.87 11.24
CA ASN A 322 8.75 5.90 12.05
C ASN A 322 8.42 6.08 13.54
N ILE A 323 8.10 4.99 14.23
CA ILE A 323 7.64 5.02 15.64
C ILE A 323 8.55 5.78 16.62
N ASN A 324 9.85 5.90 16.31
CA ASN A 324 10.83 6.55 17.19
C ASN A 324 11.21 7.98 16.76
N THR A 325 10.53 8.57 15.76
CA THR A 325 10.85 9.92 15.25
C THR A 325 10.57 11.01 16.28
N ASN A 326 9.35 11.06 16.83
CA ASN A 326 8.94 12.08 17.79
C ASN A 326 8.77 11.48 19.17
N LYS A 327 9.09 12.28 20.19
CA LYS A 327 9.04 11.89 21.60
C LYS A 327 8.50 13.04 22.43
N LEU A 328 7.56 12.73 23.32
CA LEU A 328 6.96 13.69 24.24
C LEU A 328 6.81 13.04 25.62
N TYR A 329 7.25 13.72 26.67
CA TYR A 329 7.00 13.30 28.04
C TYR A 329 5.61 13.79 28.46
N LEU A 330 4.70 12.85 28.72
CA LEU A 330 3.32 13.15 29.11
C LEU A 330 3.19 13.10 30.64
N PRO A 331 2.85 14.21 31.31
CA PRO A 331 2.54 14.20 32.74
C PRO A 331 1.13 13.65 32.95
N LEU A 332 1.03 12.35 33.23
CA LEU A 332 -0.23 11.66 33.48
C LEU A 332 -0.67 11.89 34.93
N GLU A 333 -1.96 12.14 35.11
CA GLU A 333 -2.61 12.18 36.42
C GLU A 333 -3.03 10.76 36.83
N LYS A 334 -3.09 10.48 38.12
CA LYS A 334 -3.65 9.22 38.62
C LYS A 334 -5.07 9.03 38.05
N GLY A 335 -5.31 7.87 37.44
CA GLY A 335 -6.58 7.54 36.82
C GLY A 335 -6.48 7.50 35.30
N ALA A 336 -7.57 7.93 34.66
CA ALA A 336 -7.76 7.81 33.23
C ALA A 336 -7.34 9.10 32.52
N ASN A 337 -6.36 9.01 31.62
CA ASN A 337 -5.85 10.13 30.85
C ASN A 337 -6.23 9.95 29.37
N LYS A 338 -6.83 10.97 28.75
CA LYS A 338 -7.21 10.90 27.33
C LYS A 338 -6.22 11.65 26.47
N ILE A 339 -5.66 10.95 25.49
CA ILE A 339 -4.82 11.52 24.44
C ILE A 339 -5.68 11.72 23.21
N HIS A 340 -5.64 12.92 22.63
CA HIS A 340 -6.21 13.19 21.31
C HIS A 340 -5.11 13.64 20.36
N CYS A 341 -5.08 13.04 19.17
CA CYS A 341 -4.21 13.36 18.07
C CYS A 341 -5.07 13.89 16.93
N VAL A 342 -5.02 15.20 16.69
CA VAL A 342 -5.61 15.82 15.50
C VAL A 342 -4.64 15.60 14.36
N VAL A 343 -4.89 14.61 13.50
CA VAL A 343 -3.99 14.25 12.39
C VAL A 343 -4.55 14.87 11.12
N MET A 344 -3.72 15.62 10.39
CA MET A 344 -4.11 16.30 9.15
C MET A 344 -3.34 15.70 7.98
N ASP A 345 -3.97 15.58 6.83
CA ASP A 345 -3.36 14.97 5.64
C ASP A 345 -3.87 15.61 4.35
N LYS A 346 -2.95 15.86 3.42
CA LYS A 346 -3.24 16.36 2.09
C LYS A 346 -3.20 15.24 1.04
N ALA A 347 -2.11 14.46 0.99
CA ALA A 347 -2.02 13.33 0.07
C ALA A 347 -0.95 12.32 0.48
N ASN A 348 -0.91 11.19 -0.25
CA ASN A 348 0.16 10.17 -0.23
C ASN A 348 0.14 9.19 0.96
N GLY A 349 -0.85 9.30 1.84
CA GLY A 349 -1.23 8.28 2.81
C GLY A 349 -1.46 8.87 4.19
N TRP A 350 -2.64 8.66 4.75
CA TRP A 350 -3.00 9.21 6.04
C TRP A 350 -2.80 8.18 7.15
N GLY A 351 -1.88 8.45 8.08
CA GLY A 351 -1.56 7.49 9.14
C GLY A 351 -1.03 8.11 10.43
N LEU A 352 -1.06 7.27 11.48
CA LEU A 352 -0.57 7.55 12.82
C LEU A 352 0.09 6.29 13.38
N ILE A 353 1.18 6.42 14.13
CA ILE A 353 1.77 5.32 14.90
C ILE A 353 2.21 5.87 16.24
N ALA A 354 1.93 5.16 17.33
CA ALA A 354 2.38 5.59 18.64
C ALA A 354 2.49 4.46 19.65
N LYS A 355 3.33 4.68 20.67
CA LYS A 355 3.48 3.84 21.86
C LYS A 355 3.66 4.66 23.12
N ILE A 356 3.35 4.04 24.26
CA ILE A 356 3.49 4.62 25.60
C ILE A 356 4.41 3.73 26.43
N GLU A 357 5.50 4.34 26.91
CA GLU A 357 6.60 3.68 27.62
C GLU A 357 6.72 4.18 29.06
#